data_AF-A0A383DX72-F1
#
_entry.id   AF-A0A383DX72-F1
#
_cell.length_a   1.000
_cell.length_b   1.000
_cell.length_c   1.000
_cell.angle_alpha   90.00
_cell.angle_beta   90.00
_cell.angle_gamma   90.00
#
_symmetry.space_group_name_H-M   'P 1'
#
loop_
_entity.id
_entity.type
_entity.pdbx_description
1 polymer ?
#
loop_
_entity_poly.entity_id
_entity_poly.type
_entity_poly.pdbx_seq_one_letter_code
_entity_poly.pdbx_strand_id
1 'polypeptide(L)'
;MYNDQQLPEEEKMKLLKIILVVSLPLFLILGCKKSDDSSTSTSTSTSTCTVSYTAVGKVGDISSNLVTAALAKSASFTKGLTVFGISLLATSGVSDAKLLHAANVTAELLDNDENGTVDNLCVVAKLNDLSTYVTMYNTDDSEFDTDTLVEAGAAKNSGLGANETVDNYADNSSHDASIEEIFHLITQYGYSNVYPTVFGESNTS
;
A
#
# COMPACT_ATOMS: atom_id res chain seq x y z
N MET A 1 -40.46 16.26 38.81
CA MET A 1 -40.80 14.83 38.96
C MET A 1 -39.85 14.06 38.07
N TYR A 2 -39.14 13.12 38.70
CA TYR A 2 -38.22 12.11 38.16
C TYR A 2 -36.90 12.58 37.53
N ASN A 3 -35.83 12.21 38.25
CA ASN A 3 -34.42 12.29 37.93
C ASN A 3 -33.92 10.87 37.64
N ASP A 4 -32.92 10.76 36.76
CA ASP A 4 -31.99 9.65 36.50
C ASP A 4 -32.54 8.22 36.29
N GLN A 5 -32.08 7.56 35.21
CA GLN A 5 -31.06 6.51 35.31
C GLN A 5 -30.66 6.04 33.90
N GLN A 6 -29.38 6.27 33.60
CA GLN A 6 -28.61 5.67 32.53
C GLN A 6 -28.20 4.25 32.98
N LEU A 7 -28.39 3.24 32.12
CA LEU A 7 -27.89 1.87 32.28
C LEU A 7 -27.54 1.29 30.88
N PRO A 8 -26.59 0.33 30.77
CA PRO A 8 -25.38 0.50 29.97
C PRO A 8 -25.28 -0.40 28.72
N GLU A 9 -24.30 -0.04 27.89
CA GLU A 9 -23.73 -0.74 26.73
C GLU A 9 -23.19 -2.14 27.07
N GLU A 10 -24.05 -3.17 27.15
CA GLU A 10 -23.59 -4.56 27.19
C GLU A 10 -24.67 -5.59 26.77
N GLU A 11 -25.12 -5.62 25.50
CA GLU A 11 -25.75 -6.86 24.94
C GLU A 11 -25.89 -6.89 23.40
N LYS A 12 -24.84 -6.55 22.63
CA LYS A 12 -24.83 -6.77 21.16
C LYS A 12 -23.80 -7.79 20.68
N MET A 13 -23.63 -8.89 21.42
CA MET A 13 -23.07 -10.13 20.87
C MET A 13 -24.11 -11.24 20.92
N LYS A 14 -25.05 -11.22 19.97
CA LYS A 14 -25.95 -12.36 19.72
C LYS A 14 -25.47 -13.13 18.50
N LEU A 15 -24.70 -14.18 18.80
CA LEU A 15 -24.76 -15.50 18.19
C LEU A 15 -25.08 -15.54 16.68
N LEU A 16 -24.04 -15.55 15.84
CA LEU A 16 -24.08 -16.38 14.63
C LEU A 16 -23.36 -17.69 14.91
N LYS A 17 -24.15 -18.70 15.30
CA LYS A 17 -23.75 -20.10 15.26
C LYS A 17 -23.79 -20.55 13.80
N ILE A 18 -22.65 -20.61 13.12
CA ILE A 18 -22.56 -21.29 11.83
C ILE A 18 -22.31 -22.78 12.09
N ILE A 19 -23.27 -23.56 11.62
CA ILE A 19 -23.41 -25.00 11.77
C ILE A 19 -22.32 -25.70 10.95
N LEU A 20 -21.46 -26.46 11.63
CA LEU A 20 -20.48 -27.35 11.03
C LEU A 20 -21.09 -28.74 10.85
N VAL A 21 -21.52 -29.10 9.63
CA VAL A 21 -21.96 -30.48 9.29
C VAL A 21 -21.47 -30.92 7.90
N VAL A 22 -20.38 -31.69 7.91
CA VAL A 22 -20.18 -33.03 7.30
C VAL A 22 -20.58 -33.28 5.83
N SER A 23 -19.58 -33.48 4.95
CA SER A 23 -19.19 -34.76 4.30
C SER A 23 -18.66 -34.62 2.87
N LEU A 24 -17.55 -35.30 2.63
CA LEU A 24 -16.88 -35.53 1.35
C LEU A 24 -17.71 -36.45 0.44
N PRO A 25 -17.54 -36.37 -0.90
CA PRO A 25 -17.01 -37.56 -1.55
C PRO A 25 -15.83 -37.29 -2.48
N LEU A 26 -14.84 -38.15 -2.27
CA LEU A 26 -13.70 -38.47 -3.11
C LEU A 26 -14.18 -38.90 -4.51
N PHE A 27 -13.86 -38.12 -5.55
CA PHE A 27 -13.89 -38.58 -6.94
C PHE A 27 -12.46 -38.80 -7.44
N LEU A 28 -12.03 -40.07 -7.41
CA LEU A 28 -10.94 -40.57 -8.24
C LEU A 28 -11.45 -40.68 -9.68
N ILE A 29 -10.85 -39.95 -10.60
CA ILE A 29 -10.95 -40.24 -12.03
C ILE A 29 -9.53 -40.56 -12.53
N LEU A 30 -9.25 -41.86 -12.68
CA LEU A 30 -8.17 -42.36 -13.51
C LEU A 30 -8.68 -42.40 -14.96
N GLY A 31 -7.97 -41.75 -15.88
CA GLY A 31 -8.21 -41.88 -17.33
C GLY A 31 -7.17 -41.12 -18.16
N CYS A 32 -6.38 -41.84 -18.95
CA CYS A 32 -5.17 -41.38 -19.61
C CYS A 32 -5.34 -40.61 -20.95
N LYS A 33 -4.33 -39.76 -21.20
CA LYS A 33 -3.64 -39.41 -22.46
C LYS A 33 -4.43 -38.93 -23.70
N LYS A 34 -4.07 -37.72 -24.15
CA LYS A 34 -3.59 -37.45 -25.53
C LYS A 34 -2.66 -36.24 -25.56
N SER A 35 -1.50 -36.41 -26.22
CA SER A 35 -0.51 -35.37 -26.55
C SER A 35 -1.05 -34.43 -27.64
N ASP A 36 -0.72 -33.14 -27.57
CA ASP A 36 0.24 -32.46 -28.46
C ASP A 36 0.37 -30.95 -28.11
N ASP A 37 1.62 -30.49 -28.14
CA ASP A 37 2.14 -29.11 -28.26
C ASP A 37 1.42 -27.90 -27.61
N SER A 38 2.01 -27.41 -26.52
CA SER A 38 2.74 -26.13 -26.52
C SER A 38 3.33 -25.94 -25.12
N SER A 39 4.56 -26.43 -24.93
CA SER A 39 5.32 -26.08 -23.74
C SER A 39 5.90 -24.68 -23.96
N THR A 40 5.09 -23.65 -23.74
CA THR A 40 5.65 -22.38 -23.27
C THR A 40 6.13 -22.67 -21.86
N SER A 41 7.40 -23.02 -21.76
CA SER A 41 8.14 -23.04 -20.51
C SER A 41 8.21 -21.59 -20.02
N THR A 42 7.16 -21.14 -19.33
CA THR A 42 7.27 -20.01 -18.43
C THR A 42 8.17 -20.49 -17.32
N SER A 43 9.45 -20.17 -17.44
CA SER A 43 10.41 -20.24 -16.35
C SER A 43 9.91 -19.26 -15.29
N THR A 44 8.98 -19.70 -14.44
CA THR A 44 8.71 -19.03 -13.18
C THR A 44 9.92 -19.28 -12.30
N SER A 45 10.98 -18.52 -12.55
CA SER A 45 12.07 -18.35 -11.62
C SER A 45 11.45 -17.77 -10.36
N THR A 46 11.10 -18.62 -9.40
CA THR A 46 10.63 -18.18 -8.09
C THR A 46 11.84 -17.63 -7.36
N SER A 47 12.24 -16.40 -7.70
CA SER A 47 13.18 -15.63 -6.91
C SER A 47 12.50 -15.36 -5.58
N THR A 48 12.87 -16.12 -4.55
CA THR A 48 12.46 -15.79 -3.18
C THR A 48 13.12 -14.47 -2.82
N CYS A 49 12.35 -13.38 -2.89
CA CYS A 49 12.82 -12.08 -2.44
C CYS A 49 12.94 -12.08 -0.91
N THR A 50 13.89 -11.33 -0.39
CA THR A 50 14.02 -11.12 1.06
C THR A 50 14.33 -9.65 1.26
N VAL A 51 13.50 -9.00 2.06
CA VAL A 51 13.68 -7.61 2.49
C VAL A 51 13.34 -7.54 3.98
N SER A 52 14.11 -6.75 4.73
CA SER A 52 13.76 -6.39 6.10
C SER A 52 12.97 -5.09 6.05
N TYR A 53 11.80 -5.07 6.67
CA TYR A 53 10.98 -3.88 6.82
C TYR A 53 10.44 -3.78 8.24
N THR A 54 10.06 -2.56 8.62
CA THR A 54 9.17 -2.31 9.77
C THR A 54 7.80 -1.99 9.20
N ALA A 55 6.73 -2.53 9.81
CA ALA A 55 5.37 -2.26 9.34
C ALA A 55 5.06 -0.76 9.33
N VAL A 56 5.38 -0.05 10.41
CA VAL A 56 5.34 1.41 10.49
C VAL A 56 6.62 1.93 11.14
N GLY A 57 7.24 2.95 10.56
CA GLY A 57 8.50 3.52 11.06
C GLY A 57 8.60 5.03 10.84
N LYS A 58 9.75 5.60 11.21
CA LYS A 58 10.08 6.99 10.88
C LYS A 58 10.80 7.04 9.53
N VAL A 59 10.75 8.21 8.89
CA VAL A 59 11.49 8.48 7.65
C VAL A 59 12.99 8.35 7.90
N GLY A 60 13.66 7.50 7.11
CA GLY A 60 15.08 7.20 7.24
C GLY A 60 15.45 6.07 8.22
N ASP A 61 14.48 5.41 8.87
CA ASP A 61 14.77 4.27 9.75
C ASP A 61 15.26 3.03 8.97
N ILE A 62 14.90 2.92 7.69
CA ILE A 62 15.29 1.82 6.81
C ILE A 62 16.47 2.25 5.93
N SER A 63 17.61 1.53 6.04
CA SER A 63 18.83 1.89 5.32
C SER A 63 18.77 1.67 3.80
N SER A 64 17.82 0.86 3.31
CA SER A 64 17.66 0.64 1.86
C SER A 64 16.85 1.74 1.18
N ASN A 65 16.03 2.50 1.91
CA ASN A 65 15.33 3.65 1.37
C ASN A 65 16.21 4.90 1.57
N LEU A 66 16.54 5.58 0.48
CA LEU A 66 17.42 6.74 0.47
C LEU A 66 16.74 8.01 1.02
N VAL A 67 15.40 8.01 1.16
CA VAL A 67 14.64 9.12 1.75
C VAL A 67 14.92 9.20 3.25
N THR A 68 15.79 10.12 3.63
CA THR A 68 16.08 10.44 5.04
C THR A 68 15.22 11.60 5.54
N ALA A 69 15.05 11.72 6.86
CA ALA A 69 14.37 12.86 7.46
C ALA A 69 15.05 14.21 7.10
N ALA A 70 16.37 14.22 6.91
CA ALA A 70 17.10 15.42 6.51
C ALA A 70 16.79 15.83 5.05
N LEU A 71 16.73 14.85 4.13
CA LEU A 71 16.36 15.09 2.73
C LEU A 71 14.90 15.50 2.60
N ALA A 72 13.99 14.82 3.31
CA ALA A 72 12.58 15.21 3.34
C ALA A 72 12.41 16.65 3.83
N LYS A 73 13.17 17.05 4.86
CA LYS A 73 13.15 18.42 5.37
C LYS A 73 13.75 19.44 4.40
N SER A 74 14.82 19.11 3.66
CA SER A 74 15.35 20.01 2.63
C SER A 74 14.38 20.20 1.46
N ALA A 75 13.54 19.19 1.20
CA ALA A 75 12.44 19.25 0.25
C ALA A 75 11.17 19.96 0.78
N SER A 76 11.24 20.63 1.94
CA SER A 76 10.12 21.34 2.60
C SER A 76 9.00 20.47 3.18
N PHE A 77 9.20 19.15 3.30
CA PHE A 77 8.30 18.31 4.09
C PHE A 77 8.56 18.48 5.59
N THR A 78 7.48 18.60 6.36
CA THR A 78 7.56 18.85 7.81
C THR A 78 7.14 17.65 8.63
N LYS A 79 6.45 16.69 8.00
CA LYS A 79 5.93 15.49 8.62
C LYS A 79 6.19 14.31 7.70
N GLY A 80 6.32 13.13 8.29
CA GLY A 80 6.38 11.91 7.53
C GLY A 80 6.56 10.68 8.40
N LEU A 81 6.24 9.54 7.82
CA LEU A 81 6.39 8.20 8.38
C LEU A 81 6.70 7.23 7.25
N THR A 82 7.02 5.99 7.59
CA THR A 82 7.16 4.91 6.61
C THR A 82 6.15 3.80 6.88
N VAL A 83 5.65 3.18 5.82
CA VAL A 83 4.83 1.95 5.87
C VAL A 83 5.52 0.88 5.03
N PHE A 84 5.91 -0.23 5.65
CA PHE A 84 6.69 -1.31 5.01
C PHE A 84 7.97 -0.86 4.28
N GLY A 85 8.49 0.34 4.61
CA GLY A 85 9.66 0.96 3.99
C GLY A 85 9.37 2.02 2.93
N ILE A 86 8.11 2.20 2.52
CA ILE A 86 7.68 3.28 1.61
C ILE A 86 7.46 4.55 2.43
N SER A 87 8.01 5.68 2.00
CA SER A 87 7.92 6.94 2.76
C SER A 87 6.65 7.73 2.39
N LEU A 88 5.95 8.26 3.39
CA LEU A 88 4.89 9.26 3.18
C LEU A 88 5.37 10.59 3.74
N LEU A 89 5.48 11.60 2.89
CA LEU A 89 6.05 12.91 3.21
C LEU A 89 4.99 13.99 3.05
N ALA A 90 4.76 14.79 4.09
CA ALA A 90 3.69 15.77 4.11
C ALA A 90 4.19 17.19 4.43
N THR A 91 3.66 18.18 3.70
CA THR A 91 3.84 19.60 4.01
C THR A 91 3.06 19.95 5.28
N SER A 92 3.34 21.14 5.82
CA SER A 92 2.76 21.57 7.11
C SER A 92 1.24 21.78 7.09
N GLY A 93 0.65 22.03 5.91
CA GLY A 93 -0.79 22.26 5.77
C GLY A 93 -1.62 20.98 5.73
N VAL A 94 -1.02 19.83 5.42
CA VAL A 94 -1.70 18.54 5.51
C VAL A 94 -1.98 18.25 6.98
N SER A 95 -3.16 17.72 7.33
CA SER A 95 -3.45 17.33 8.73
C SER A 95 -2.80 15.99 9.10
N ASP A 96 -2.56 15.72 10.38
CA ASP A 96 -2.04 14.42 10.83
C ASP A 96 -3.01 13.27 10.52
N ALA A 97 -4.31 13.53 10.66
CA ALA A 97 -5.34 12.54 10.32
C ALA A 97 -5.26 12.11 8.84
N LYS A 98 -5.00 13.04 7.93
CA LYS A 98 -4.84 12.73 6.49
C LYS A 98 -3.57 11.96 6.19
N LEU A 99 -2.44 12.32 6.83
CA LEU A 99 -1.21 11.54 6.72
C LEU A 99 -1.38 10.11 7.24
N LEU A 100 -2.08 9.94 8.37
CA LEU A 100 -2.39 8.62 8.93
C LEU A 100 -3.37 7.84 8.05
N HIS A 101 -4.35 8.51 7.43
CA HIS A 101 -5.26 7.89 6.46
C HIS A 101 -4.49 7.30 5.27
N ALA A 102 -3.64 8.10 4.63
CA ALA A 102 -2.79 7.63 3.54
C ALA A 102 -1.85 6.49 3.98
N ALA A 103 -1.36 6.51 5.23
CA ALA A 103 -0.55 5.43 5.79
C ALA A 103 -1.34 4.13 5.92
N ASN A 104 -2.59 4.20 6.40
CA ASN A 104 -3.47 3.03 6.51
C ASN A 104 -3.80 2.46 5.14
N VAL A 105 -4.17 3.31 4.17
CA VAL A 105 -4.41 2.88 2.78
C VAL A 105 -3.17 2.21 2.18
N THR A 106 -1.96 2.73 2.45
CA THR A 106 -0.71 2.08 2.04
C THR A 106 -0.56 0.69 2.66
N ALA A 107 -0.91 0.53 3.94
CA ALA A 107 -0.83 -0.75 4.62
C ALA A 107 -1.85 -1.75 4.04
N GLU A 108 -3.12 -1.35 3.92
CA GLU A 108 -4.22 -2.16 3.40
C GLU A 108 -3.96 -2.62 1.95
N LEU A 109 -3.36 -1.78 1.12
CA LEU A 109 -3.01 -2.16 -0.27
C LEU A 109 -1.84 -3.15 -0.37
N LEU A 110 -0.98 -3.24 0.65
CA LEU A 110 0.20 -4.11 0.67
C LEU A 110 0.03 -5.39 1.50
N ASP A 111 -0.88 -5.36 2.47
CA ASP A 111 -1.26 -6.42 3.41
C ASP A 111 -2.80 -6.48 3.42
N ASN A 112 -3.37 -6.95 2.31
CA ASN A 112 -4.80 -6.86 2.03
C ASN A 112 -5.63 -7.90 2.83
N ASP A 113 -4.98 -8.92 3.41
CA ASP A 113 -5.62 -9.81 4.38
C ASP A 113 -5.43 -9.37 5.85
N GLU A 114 -4.78 -8.23 6.06
CA GLU A 114 -4.54 -7.57 7.35
C GLU A 114 -3.85 -8.47 8.40
N ASN A 115 -3.02 -9.41 7.95
CA ASN A 115 -2.37 -10.37 8.85
C ASN A 115 -1.07 -9.82 9.48
N GLY A 116 -0.66 -8.61 9.10
CA GLY A 116 0.57 -7.94 9.53
C GLY A 116 1.78 -8.26 8.65
N THR A 117 1.61 -8.98 7.54
CA THR A 117 2.66 -9.40 6.62
C THR A 117 2.29 -9.03 5.20
N VAL A 118 3.18 -8.33 4.51
CA VAL A 118 2.93 -7.94 3.11
C VAL A 118 2.68 -9.14 2.20
N ASP A 119 1.68 -9.04 1.34
CA ASP A 119 1.23 -10.12 0.45
C ASP A 119 2.27 -10.43 -0.64
N ASN A 120 2.96 -9.40 -1.13
CA ASN A 120 3.98 -9.54 -2.16
C ASN A 120 5.33 -8.94 -1.74
N LEU A 121 6.15 -9.78 -1.12
CA LEU A 121 7.46 -9.38 -0.61
C LEU A 121 8.42 -8.87 -1.70
N CYS A 122 8.33 -9.40 -2.93
CA CYS A 122 9.16 -8.94 -4.04
C CYS A 122 8.78 -7.53 -4.48
N VAL A 123 7.49 -7.21 -4.52
CA VAL A 123 6.98 -5.87 -4.83
C VAL A 123 7.46 -4.88 -3.79
N VAL A 124 7.32 -5.17 -2.49
CA VAL A 124 7.80 -4.30 -1.41
C VAL A 124 9.33 -4.14 -1.45
N ALA A 125 10.06 -5.23 -1.68
CA ALA A 125 11.51 -5.15 -1.87
C ALA A 125 11.89 -4.20 -3.01
N LYS A 126 11.13 -4.22 -4.11
CA LYS A 126 11.37 -3.35 -5.26
C LYS A 126 11.02 -1.89 -4.99
N LEU A 127 9.90 -1.63 -4.31
CA LEU A 127 9.50 -0.28 -3.89
C LEU A 127 10.53 0.35 -2.93
N ASN A 128 11.12 -0.47 -2.04
CA ASN A 128 12.18 -0.05 -1.12
C ASN A 128 13.51 0.20 -1.84
N ASP A 129 13.91 -0.67 -2.78
CA ASP A 129 15.09 -0.52 -3.65
C ASP A 129 15.03 0.79 -4.46
N LEU A 130 13.84 1.13 -4.96
CA LEU A 130 13.58 2.36 -5.70
C LEU A 130 13.40 3.59 -4.79
N SER A 131 13.46 3.42 -3.47
CA SER A 131 13.27 4.50 -2.48
C SER A 131 11.99 5.29 -2.73
N THR A 132 10.90 4.57 -3.00
CA THR A 132 9.60 5.19 -3.34
C THR A 132 9.03 6.01 -2.18
N TYR A 133 8.30 7.06 -2.54
CA TYR A 133 7.60 7.91 -1.58
C TYR A 133 6.32 8.51 -2.14
N VAL A 134 5.40 8.89 -1.26
CA VAL A 134 4.22 9.70 -1.57
C VAL A 134 4.47 11.12 -1.08
N THR A 135 4.25 12.11 -1.94
CA THR A 135 4.22 13.52 -1.53
C THR A 135 2.79 13.90 -1.17
N MET A 136 2.61 14.57 -0.04
CA MET A 136 1.32 15.10 0.39
C MET A 136 1.42 16.59 0.60
N TYR A 137 0.54 17.34 -0.07
CA TYR A 137 0.54 18.80 -0.08
C TYR A 137 -0.84 19.35 0.24
N ASN A 138 -0.92 20.60 0.71
CA ASN A 138 -2.20 21.19 1.10
C ASN A 138 -2.95 21.83 -0.07
N THR A 139 -2.24 22.58 -0.90
CA THR A 139 -2.81 23.40 -1.98
C THR A 139 -2.37 22.88 -3.34
N ASP A 140 -1.06 22.85 -3.57
CA ASP A 140 -0.44 22.40 -4.82
C ASP A 140 1.02 21.97 -4.57
N ASP A 141 1.68 21.52 -5.64
CA ASP A 141 3.05 21.01 -5.65
C ASP A 141 4.12 22.08 -5.42
N SER A 142 3.78 23.38 -5.45
CA SER A 142 4.73 24.47 -5.16
C SER A 142 5.14 24.55 -3.68
N GLU A 143 4.47 23.80 -2.81
CA GLU A 143 4.77 23.72 -1.38
C GLU A 143 6.02 22.91 -1.04
N PHE A 144 6.55 22.14 -1.99
CA PHE A 144 7.72 21.28 -1.79
C PHE A 144 8.65 21.28 -3.01
N ASP A 145 9.87 20.77 -2.83
CA ASP A 145 10.86 20.64 -3.90
C ASP A 145 11.56 19.28 -3.80
N THR A 146 11.21 18.36 -4.71
CA THR A 146 11.76 17.00 -4.71
C THR A 146 13.13 16.89 -5.35
N ASP A 147 13.72 17.96 -5.90
CA ASP A 147 15.01 17.88 -6.60
C ASP A 147 16.09 17.27 -5.71
N THR A 148 16.12 17.65 -4.43
CA THR A 148 17.06 17.09 -3.46
C THR A 148 16.87 15.58 -3.20
N LEU A 149 15.65 15.07 -3.31
CA LEU A 149 15.34 13.63 -3.21
C LEU A 149 15.76 12.90 -4.49
N VAL A 150 15.47 13.49 -5.65
CA VAL A 150 15.84 12.96 -6.97
C VAL A 150 17.36 12.88 -7.11
N GLU A 151 18.09 13.92 -6.73
CA GLU A 151 19.56 13.96 -6.71
C GLU A 151 20.16 12.89 -5.79
N ALA A 152 19.47 12.58 -4.69
CA ALA A 152 19.84 11.50 -3.79
C ALA A 152 19.48 10.09 -4.31
N GLY A 153 18.83 9.99 -5.48
CA GLY A 153 18.43 8.73 -6.12
C GLY A 153 16.99 8.28 -5.83
N ALA A 154 16.25 9.00 -4.99
CA ALA A 154 14.82 8.75 -4.75
C ALA A 154 13.98 9.53 -5.76
N ALA A 155 13.81 8.99 -6.96
CA ALA A 155 13.13 9.66 -8.06
C ALA A 155 11.70 9.16 -8.33
N LYS A 156 11.21 8.19 -7.57
CA LYS A 156 9.93 7.50 -7.82
C LYS A 156 8.89 7.91 -6.77
N ASN A 157 7.88 8.65 -7.21
CA ASN A 157 6.83 9.13 -6.33
C ASN A 157 5.47 9.24 -7.03
N SER A 158 4.43 9.40 -6.22
CA SER A 158 3.10 9.90 -6.58
C SER A 158 2.76 11.06 -5.64
N GLY A 159 1.87 11.96 -6.08
CA GLY A 159 1.44 13.13 -5.33
C GLY A 159 -0.02 13.01 -4.89
N LEU A 160 -0.31 13.46 -3.68
CA LEU A 160 -1.63 13.34 -3.06
C LEU A 160 -2.03 14.66 -2.38
N GLY A 161 -3.05 15.33 -2.90
CA GLY A 161 -3.58 16.55 -2.32
C GLY A 161 -4.35 16.30 -1.02
N ALA A 162 -4.26 17.25 -0.08
CA ALA A 162 -4.99 17.14 1.17
C ALA A 162 -6.50 17.16 0.92
N ASN A 163 -7.01 17.99 0.01
CA ASN A 163 -8.45 18.11 -0.28
C ASN A 163 -9.10 16.81 -0.78
N GLU A 164 -8.33 15.96 -1.45
CA GLU A 164 -8.75 14.69 -2.06
C GLU A 164 -8.42 13.46 -1.19
N THR A 165 -7.64 13.64 -0.12
CA THR A 165 -7.46 12.62 0.94
C THR A 165 -8.65 12.66 1.90
N VAL A 166 -9.61 11.78 1.71
CA VAL A 166 -10.88 11.77 2.48
C VAL A 166 -11.24 10.37 2.93
N ASP A 167 -11.72 10.21 4.17
CA ASP A 167 -12.26 8.93 4.66
C ASP A 167 -13.70 8.79 4.18
N ASN A 168 -13.88 8.27 2.97
CA ASN A 168 -15.19 8.24 2.32
C ASN A 168 -15.42 7.00 1.45
N TYR A 169 -15.37 5.84 2.09
CA TYR A 169 -15.61 4.55 1.42
C TYR A 169 -17.06 4.37 0.93
N ALA A 170 -18.02 5.22 1.31
CA ALA A 170 -19.44 4.88 1.27
C ALA A 170 -20.40 5.86 0.56
N ASP A 171 -20.04 7.13 0.33
CA ASP A 171 -21.05 8.13 -0.06
C ASP A 171 -21.19 8.40 -1.57
N ASN A 172 -20.35 7.81 -2.43
CA ASN A 172 -20.31 7.99 -3.89
C ASN A 172 -20.20 9.45 -4.38
N SER A 173 -19.91 10.42 -3.50
CA SER A 173 -19.94 11.85 -3.80
C SER A 173 -18.55 12.50 -3.81
N SER A 174 -17.61 11.97 -3.03
CA SER A 174 -16.19 12.32 -3.07
C SER A 174 -15.32 11.07 -3.16
N HIS A 175 -14.51 10.97 -4.21
CA HIS A 175 -13.52 9.92 -4.34
C HIS A 175 -12.35 10.18 -3.38
N ASP A 176 -11.92 9.15 -2.66
CA ASP A 176 -10.68 9.19 -1.89
C ASP A 176 -9.50 8.89 -2.81
N ALA A 177 -8.81 9.96 -3.24
CA ALA A 177 -7.68 9.84 -4.14
C ALA A 177 -6.49 9.10 -3.52
N SER A 178 -6.44 8.96 -2.18
CA SER A 178 -5.35 8.22 -1.55
C SER A 178 -5.31 6.76 -2.01
N ILE A 179 -6.47 6.15 -2.27
CA ILE A 179 -6.55 4.79 -2.82
C ILE A 179 -5.92 4.74 -4.21
N GLU A 180 -6.34 5.63 -5.11
CA GLU A 180 -5.85 5.65 -6.50
C GLU A 180 -4.35 5.96 -6.57
N GLU A 181 -3.90 7.02 -5.91
CA GLU A 181 -2.52 7.50 -6.02
C GLU A 181 -1.51 6.54 -5.39
N ILE A 182 -1.84 5.94 -4.24
CA ILE A 182 -1.00 4.92 -3.62
C ILE A 182 -1.01 3.62 -4.44
N PHE A 183 -2.17 3.25 -4.99
CA PHE A 183 -2.27 2.10 -5.89
C PHE A 183 -1.42 2.30 -7.16
N HIS A 184 -1.45 3.49 -7.75
CA HIS A 184 -0.58 3.86 -8.87
C HIS A 184 0.90 3.70 -8.49
N LEU A 185 1.34 4.24 -7.34
CA LEU A 185 2.73 4.08 -6.89
C LEU A 185 3.15 2.60 -6.79
N ILE A 186 2.32 1.78 -6.13
CA ILE A 186 2.60 0.35 -5.90
C ILE A 186 2.64 -0.43 -7.22
N THR A 187 1.68 -0.18 -8.11
CA THR A 187 1.59 -0.91 -9.37
C THR A 187 2.63 -0.45 -10.38
N GLN A 188 2.83 0.86 -10.51
CA GLN A 188 3.76 1.47 -11.46
C GLN A 188 5.22 1.20 -11.09
N TYR A 189 5.61 1.28 -9.82
CA TYR A 189 7.02 1.10 -9.44
C TYR A 189 7.32 -0.25 -8.81
N GLY A 190 6.31 -0.95 -8.31
CA GLY A 190 6.42 -2.29 -7.75
C GLY A 190 6.11 -3.37 -8.78
N TYR A 191 4.82 -3.57 -9.07
CA TYR A 191 4.36 -4.68 -9.93
C TYR A 191 4.92 -4.62 -11.35
N SER A 192 4.95 -3.44 -12.00
CA SER A 192 5.48 -3.32 -13.36
C SER A 192 6.96 -3.70 -13.45
N ASN A 193 7.72 -3.48 -12.37
CA ASN A 193 9.15 -3.74 -12.31
C ASN A 193 9.44 -5.20 -11.93
N VAL A 194 8.63 -5.80 -11.06
CA VAL A 194 8.79 -7.20 -10.65
C VAL A 194 8.20 -8.17 -11.67
N TYR A 195 7.09 -7.80 -12.31
CA TYR A 195 6.33 -8.64 -13.24
C TYR A 195 6.04 -7.92 -14.58
N PRO A 196 7.08 -7.46 -15.31
CA PRO A 196 6.93 -6.60 -16.49
C PRO A 196 6.16 -7.24 -17.65
N THR A 197 6.09 -8.57 -17.74
CA THR A 197 5.30 -9.25 -18.79
C THR A 197 3.80 -9.09 -18.59
N VAL A 198 3.34 -8.88 -17.35
CA VAL A 198 1.91 -8.76 -17.02
C VAL A 198 1.53 -7.31 -16.74
N PHE A 199 2.38 -6.58 -16.02
CA PHE A 199 2.10 -5.24 -15.51
C PHE A 199 3.04 -4.17 -16.08
N GLY A 200 3.89 -4.50 -17.05
CA GLY A 200 4.81 -3.54 -17.66
C GLY A 200 4.05 -2.42 -18.37
N GLU A 201 4.50 -1.20 -18.18
CA GLU A 201 3.97 -0.03 -18.87
C GLU A 201 4.32 -0.10 -20.37
N SER A 202 3.34 0.17 -21.23
CA SER A 202 3.56 0.28 -22.67
C SER A 202 3.42 1.74 -23.10
N ASN A 203 4.28 2.17 -24.03
CA ASN A 203 4.19 3.51 -24.62
C ASN A 203 3.23 3.55 -25.83
N THR A 204 2.32 2.58 -25.92
CA THR A 204 1.35 2.47 -27.01
C THR A 204 -0.03 2.75 -26.44
N SER A 205 -0.51 3.98 -26.63
CA SER A 205 -1.91 4.38 -26.42
C SER A 205 -2.80 3.96 -27.58
#